data_AF-A0A1A8IU13-F1
#
_entry.id   AF-A0A1A8IU13-F1
#
_cell.length_a   1.000
_cell.length_b   1.000
_cell.length_c   1.000
_cell.angle_alpha   90.00
_cell.angle_beta   90.00
_cell.angle_gamma   90.00
#
_symmetry.space_group_name_H-M   'P 1'
#
loop_
_entity.id
_entity.type
_entity.pdbx_description
1 polymer ?
#
loop_
_entity_poly.entity_id
_entity_poly.type
_entity_poly.pdbx_seq_one_letter_code
_entity_poly.pdbx_strand_id
1 'polypeptide(L)'
;YKSLCPDTWPNWEGKLVDGVSTLVKHLGYKPEEYKLGRSKIFIRFPKTLFATEDALETRKHSLATKLQAGWRGYSRWNKYQKLRASAIAIQAWWRGILARRRAQRRRKAADTIRRFIRGFIYRHEERCPENEYFLDYVRYSFLMSLHKNLPKSVLDKSWPTPPAALTEASERLRRMCMQNMVWSYCKKISPEWKHQMEQKMIASEIFKDKKDNYLQSVPKLFVNTRLDGEDINPKVVQALGSEKMKYAVPVTKYDRKGYKPRSRQLLLTSNSAIIAEEGKLKQCINYGALKGVSVSSLSDGLFVLHVPADDNKQKGDVVLQSDHVIETLTKIAICADKINSININQGSIKFMGGNGKEGIIDFTLGSQLLVAKAKNGHLSVTAPRLNSR
;
A
#
# COMPACT_ATOMS: atom_id res chain seq x y z
N TYR A 1 -81.50 -8.75 -54.01
CA TYR A 1 -80.64 -9.66 -54.78
C TYR A 1 -79.45 -9.01 -55.48
N LYS A 2 -79.41 -7.68 -55.79
CA LYS A 2 -78.26 -7.03 -56.46
C LYS A 2 -76.88 -7.29 -55.84
N SER A 3 -76.80 -7.49 -54.52
CA SER A 3 -75.56 -7.79 -53.80
C SER A 3 -74.96 -9.15 -54.12
N LEU A 4 -75.74 -10.05 -54.72
CA LEU A 4 -75.34 -11.42 -55.05
C LEU A 4 -74.48 -11.49 -56.31
N CYS A 5 -74.56 -10.50 -57.20
CA CYS A 5 -73.72 -10.42 -58.38
C CYS A 5 -72.80 -9.19 -58.30
N PRO A 6 -71.47 -9.35 -58.43
CA PRO A 6 -70.52 -8.24 -58.44
C PRO A 6 -70.85 -7.16 -59.47
N ASP A 7 -71.32 -7.55 -60.66
CA ASP A 7 -71.60 -6.62 -61.77
C ASP A 7 -72.86 -5.78 -61.54
N THR A 8 -73.77 -6.23 -60.68
CA THR A 8 -75.00 -5.49 -60.34
C THR A 8 -74.89 -4.71 -59.02
N TRP A 9 -73.76 -4.82 -58.32
CA TRP A 9 -73.51 -4.19 -57.03
C TRP A 9 -72.46 -3.06 -57.14
N PRO A 10 -72.59 -1.94 -56.42
CA PRO A 10 -73.68 -1.55 -55.52
C PRO A 10 -74.88 -0.92 -56.23
N ASN A 11 -74.67 -0.35 -57.41
CA ASN A 11 -75.70 0.32 -58.21
C ASN A 11 -75.65 -0.21 -59.64
N TRP A 12 -76.80 -0.37 -60.27
CA TRP A 12 -76.94 -0.76 -61.67
C TRP A 12 -77.39 0.45 -62.48
N GLU A 13 -76.65 0.78 -63.53
CA GLU A 13 -76.89 1.99 -64.34
C GLU A 13 -77.58 1.69 -65.69
N GLY A 14 -77.77 0.41 -66.04
CA GLY A 14 -78.40 -0.02 -67.28
C GLY A 14 -79.91 -0.24 -67.20
N LYS A 15 -80.52 -0.79 -68.27
CA LYS A 15 -81.92 -1.21 -68.24
C LYS A 15 -82.14 -2.32 -67.21
N LEU A 16 -83.27 -2.28 -66.50
CA LEU A 16 -83.55 -3.22 -65.40
C LEU A 16 -83.60 -4.68 -65.86
N VAL A 17 -84.11 -4.95 -67.06
CA VAL A 17 -84.20 -6.32 -67.62
C VAL A 17 -82.81 -6.91 -67.82
N ASP A 18 -81.85 -6.11 -68.29
CA ASP A 18 -80.48 -6.55 -68.51
C ASP A 18 -79.78 -6.83 -67.17
N GLY A 19 -80.02 -6.00 -66.14
CA GLY A 19 -79.51 -6.23 -64.79
C GLY A 19 -80.04 -7.52 -64.16
N VAL A 20 -81.34 -7.82 -64.34
CA VAL A 20 -81.93 -9.09 -63.88
C VAL A 20 -81.37 -10.26 -64.68
N SER A 21 -81.16 -10.14 -65.99
CA SER A 21 -80.53 -11.18 -66.81
C SER A 21 -79.10 -11.49 -66.33
N THR A 22 -78.29 -10.47 -66.05
CA THR A 22 -76.92 -10.61 -65.54
C THR A 22 -76.89 -11.27 -64.16
N LEU A 23 -77.78 -10.86 -63.25
CA LEU A 23 -77.91 -11.44 -61.92
C LEU A 23 -78.27 -12.93 -61.98
N VAL A 24 -79.26 -13.26 -62.79
CA VAL A 24 -79.77 -14.64 -62.94
C VAL A 24 -78.73 -15.56 -63.58
N LYS A 25 -77.98 -15.05 -64.57
CA LYS A 25 -76.81 -15.74 -65.14
C LYS A 25 -75.71 -15.98 -64.09
N HIS A 26 -75.40 -14.98 -63.26
CA HIS A 26 -74.39 -15.09 -62.21
C HIS A 26 -74.79 -16.08 -61.10
N LEU A 27 -76.08 -16.16 -60.78
CA LEU A 27 -76.64 -17.12 -59.82
C LEU A 27 -76.77 -18.55 -60.39
N GLY A 28 -76.51 -18.73 -61.70
CA GLY A 28 -76.49 -20.04 -62.34
C GLY A 28 -77.87 -20.66 -62.58
N TYR A 29 -78.92 -19.84 -62.72
CA TYR A 29 -80.26 -20.37 -63.03
C TYR A 29 -80.29 -21.01 -64.42
N LYS A 30 -80.94 -22.17 -64.52
CA LYS A 30 -81.13 -22.84 -65.81
C LYS A 30 -82.29 -22.21 -66.60
N PRO A 31 -82.29 -22.27 -67.95
CA PRO A 31 -83.37 -21.73 -68.78
C PRO A 31 -84.77 -22.28 -68.48
N GLU A 32 -84.87 -23.47 -67.89
CA GLU A 32 -86.14 -24.09 -67.50
C GLU A 32 -86.70 -23.59 -66.17
N GLU A 33 -85.86 -22.96 -65.35
CA GLU A 33 -86.17 -22.53 -63.99
C GLU A 33 -86.79 -21.14 -63.95
N TYR A 34 -86.63 -20.34 -65.02
CA TYR A 34 -87.18 -18.98 -65.09
C TYR A 34 -87.56 -18.54 -66.52
N LYS A 35 -88.46 -17.56 -66.64
CA LYS A 35 -88.75 -16.83 -67.88
C LYS A 35 -88.88 -15.34 -67.62
N LEU A 36 -88.22 -14.51 -68.43
CA LEU A 36 -88.34 -13.05 -68.35
C LEU A 36 -89.53 -12.57 -69.18
N GLY A 37 -90.50 -11.92 -68.54
CA GLY A 37 -91.60 -11.21 -69.20
C GLY A 37 -91.26 -9.73 -69.46
N ARG A 38 -92.19 -8.98 -70.07
CA ARG A 38 -92.00 -7.55 -70.36
C ARG A 38 -91.77 -6.69 -69.09
N SER A 39 -92.35 -7.09 -67.96
CA SER A 39 -92.29 -6.32 -66.70
C SER A 39 -91.88 -7.13 -65.46
N LYS A 40 -91.90 -8.47 -65.51
CA LYS A 40 -91.67 -9.36 -64.36
C LYS A 40 -90.88 -10.60 -64.77
N ILE A 41 -90.14 -11.17 -63.82
CA ILE A 41 -89.54 -12.51 -63.95
C ILE A 41 -90.49 -13.55 -63.37
N PHE A 42 -90.65 -14.68 -64.05
CA PHE A 42 -91.42 -15.84 -63.59
C PHE A 42 -90.44 -16.94 -63.20
N ILE A 43 -90.49 -17.40 -61.95
CA ILE A 43 -89.65 -18.50 -61.42
C ILE A 43 -90.53 -19.75 -61.30
N ARG A 44 -90.08 -20.86 -61.88
CA ARG A 44 -90.88 -22.10 -61.98
C ARG A 44 -90.84 -22.94 -60.70
N PHE A 45 -89.70 -23.03 -60.02
CA PHE A 45 -89.51 -23.90 -58.86
C PHE A 45 -89.28 -23.10 -57.57
N PRO A 46 -90.00 -23.40 -56.48
CA PRO A 46 -89.78 -22.75 -55.18
C PRO A 46 -88.34 -22.91 -54.66
N LYS A 47 -87.69 -24.05 -54.92
CA LYS A 47 -86.30 -24.32 -54.51
C LYS A 47 -85.31 -23.26 -55.02
N THR A 48 -85.48 -22.82 -56.26
CA THR A 48 -84.63 -21.79 -56.88
C THR A 48 -84.76 -20.45 -56.16
N LEU A 49 -85.99 -20.08 -55.78
CA LEU A 49 -86.25 -18.86 -55.01
C LEU A 49 -85.66 -18.95 -53.59
N PHE A 50 -85.89 -20.05 -52.87
CA PHE A 50 -85.33 -20.24 -51.53
C PHE A 50 -83.80 -20.24 -51.52
N ALA A 51 -83.16 -20.91 -52.49
CA ALA A 51 -81.70 -20.89 -52.62
C ALA A 51 -81.15 -19.45 -52.82
N THR A 52 -81.87 -18.60 -53.57
CA THR A 52 -81.48 -17.19 -53.69
C THR A 52 -81.71 -16.36 -52.45
N GLU A 53 -82.71 -16.71 -51.64
CA GLU A 53 -82.93 -16.04 -50.37
C GLU A 53 -81.84 -16.43 -49.35
N ASP A 54 -81.47 -17.71 -49.27
CA ASP A 54 -80.38 -18.18 -48.42
C ASP A 54 -79.02 -17.58 -48.83
N ALA A 55 -78.77 -17.49 -50.14
CA ALA A 55 -77.59 -16.80 -50.67
C ALA A 55 -77.59 -15.31 -50.30
N LEU A 56 -78.77 -14.67 -50.33
CA LEU A 56 -78.93 -13.26 -49.95
C LEU A 56 -78.66 -13.05 -48.46
N GLU A 57 -79.18 -13.91 -47.58
CA GLU A 57 -78.91 -13.86 -46.14
C GLU A 57 -77.42 -14.04 -45.83
N THR A 58 -76.78 -15.03 -46.45
CA THR A 58 -75.33 -15.24 -46.32
C THR A 58 -74.53 -14.02 -46.81
N ARG A 59 -74.95 -13.43 -47.93
CA ARG A 59 -74.30 -12.24 -48.49
C ARG A 59 -74.50 -11.00 -47.61
N LYS A 60 -75.67 -10.83 -46.98
CA LYS A 60 -75.91 -9.77 -45.98
C LYS A 60 -74.91 -9.90 -44.83
N HIS A 61 -74.71 -11.11 -44.30
CA HIS A 61 -73.73 -11.34 -43.23
C HIS A 61 -72.30 -11.02 -43.69
N SER A 62 -71.88 -11.50 -44.86
CA SER A 62 -70.54 -11.21 -45.42
C SER A 62 -70.29 -9.71 -45.62
N LEU A 63 -71.27 -8.97 -46.14
CA LEU A 63 -71.18 -7.52 -46.30
C LEU A 63 -71.10 -6.81 -44.94
N ALA A 64 -71.89 -7.24 -43.96
CA ALA A 64 -71.81 -6.73 -42.60
C ALA A 64 -70.42 -6.97 -41.99
N THR A 65 -69.83 -8.15 -42.16
CA THR A 65 -68.47 -8.45 -41.69
C THR A 65 -67.43 -7.53 -42.35
N LYS A 66 -67.54 -7.25 -43.66
CA LYS A 66 -66.63 -6.33 -44.36
C LYS A 66 -66.73 -4.89 -43.83
N LEU A 67 -67.97 -4.40 -43.64
CA LEU A 67 -68.20 -3.07 -43.07
C LEU A 67 -67.68 -2.98 -41.63
N GLN A 68 -67.98 -3.99 -40.80
CA GLN A 68 -67.49 -4.07 -39.44
C GLN A 68 -65.96 -4.15 -39.37
N ALA A 69 -65.33 -4.93 -40.26
CA ALA A 69 -63.87 -5.03 -40.34
C ALA A 69 -63.23 -3.69 -40.72
N GLY A 70 -63.78 -3.00 -41.73
CA GLY A 70 -63.33 -1.65 -42.12
C GLY A 70 -63.45 -0.64 -40.98
N TRP A 71 -64.60 -0.60 -40.31
CA TRP A 71 -64.81 0.29 -39.17
C TRP A 71 -63.92 -0.05 -37.98
N ARG A 72 -63.76 -1.33 -37.64
CA ARG A 72 -62.85 -1.79 -36.57
C ARG A 72 -61.40 -1.39 -36.90
N GLY A 73 -60.96 -1.55 -38.15
CA GLY A 73 -59.65 -1.10 -38.61
C GLY A 73 -59.45 0.41 -38.46
N TYR A 74 -60.40 1.21 -38.95
CA TYR A 74 -60.39 2.67 -38.80
C TYR A 74 -60.37 3.11 -37.34
N SER A 75 -61.22 2.51 -36.50
CA SER A 75 -61.29 2.78 -35.06
C SER A 75 -59.95 2.48 -34.36
N ARG A 76 -59.32 1.36 -34.69
CA ARG A 76 -57.99 0.99 -34.15
C ARG A 76 -56.88 1.92 -34.65
N TRP A 77 -56.88 2.28 -35.93
CA TRP A 77 -55.91 3.22 -36.50
C TRP A 77 -56.00 4.59 -35.82
N ASN A 78 -57.21 5.13 -35.64
CA ASN A 78 -57.43 6.38 -34.91
C ASN A 78 -56.95 6.30 -33.45
N LYS A 79 -57.23 5.19 -32.75
CA LYS A 79 -56.75 4.99 -31.38
C LYS A 79 -55.21 4.95 -31.33
N TYR A 80 -54.58 4.27 -32.29
CA TYR A 80 -53.11 4.22 -32.39
C TYR A 80 -52.50 5.60 -32.67
N GLN A 81 -53.05 6.37 -33.62
CA GLN A 81 -52.55 7.71 -33.92
C GLN A 81 -52.62 8.62 -32.69
N LYS A 82 -53.73 8.57 -31.94
CA LYS A 82 -53.85 9.30 -30.66
C LYS A 82 -52.78 8.88 -29.66
N LEU A 83 -52.58 7.57 -29.46
CA LEU A 83 -51.58 7.05 -28.53
C LEU A 83 -50.15 7.46 -28.94
N ARG A 84 -49.84 7.36 -30.24
CA ARG A 84 -48.55 7.75 -30.80
C ARG A 84 -48.29 9.25 -30.63
N ALA A 85 -49.27 10.10 -30.93
CA ALA A 85 -49.16 11.53 -30.74
C ALA A 85 -48.89 11.91 -29.28
N SER A 86 -49.65 11.32 -28.34
CA SER A 86 -49.43 11.51 -26.90
C SER A 86 -48.04 11.04 -26.46
N ALA A 87 -47.59 9.88 -26.93
CA ALA A 87 -46.27 9.35 -26.61
C ALA A 87 -45.15 10.27 -27.13
N ILE A 88 -45.24 10.74 -28.38
CA ILE A 88 -44.27 11.67 -28.98
C ILE A 88 -44.24 12.99 -28.19
N ALA A 89 -45.40 13.52 -27.79
CA ALA A 89 -45.49 14.74 -27.00
C ALA A 89 -44.77 14.59 -25.64
N ILE A 90 -45.03 13.50 -24.91
CA ILE A 90 -44.37 13.21 -23.64
C ILE A 90 -42.86 13.04 -23.84
N GLN A 91 -42.45 12.28 -24.86
CA GLN A 91 -41.03 12.06 -25.15
C GLN A 91 -40.30 13.36 -25.52
N ALA A 92 -40.91 14.22 -26.35
CA ALA A 92 -40.35 15.51 -26.73
C ALA A 92 -40.23 16.43 -25.51
N TRP A 93 -41.27 16.48 -24.67
CA TRP A 93 -41.26 17.25 -23.42
C TRP A 93 -40.15 16.79 -22.47
N TRP A 94 -39.98 15.48 -22.29
CA TRP A 94 -38.92 14.91 -21.47
C TRP A 94 -37.52 15.23 -22.00
N ARG A 95 -37.29 15.09 -23.32
CA ARG A 95 -36.03 15.51 -23.96
C ARG A 95 -35.76 17.00 -23.72
N GLY A 96 -36.80 17.84 -23.78
CA GLY A 96 -36.73 19.26 -23.43
C GLY A 96 -36.32 19.51 -21.98
N ILE A 97 -36.85 18.74 -21.02
CA ILE A 97 -36.43 18.80 -19.61
C ILE A 97 -34.95 18.45 -19.46
N LEU A 98 -34.50 17.36 -20.07
CA LEU A 98 -33.09 16.94 -20.01
C LEU A 98 -32.16 18.01 -20.59
N ALA A 99 -32.54 18.62 -21.72
CA ALA A 99 -31.79 19.71 -22.34
C ALA A 99 -31.71 20.94 -21.41
N ARG A 100 -32.83 21.37 -20.81
CA ARG A 100 -32.87 22.48 -19.84
C ARG A 100 -32.00 22.19 -18.60
N ARG A 101 -32.06 20.98 -18.04
CA ARG A 101 -31.19 20.56 -16.93
C ARG A 101 -29.71 20.58 -17.31
N ARG A 102 -29.37 20.14 -18.53
CA ARG A 102 -27.99 20.18 -19.04
C ARG A 102 -27.50 21.64 -19.19
N ALA A 103 -28.33 22.52 -19.75
CA ALA A 103 -28.02 23.94 -19.88
C ALA A 103 -27.82 24.62 -18.51
N GLN A 104 -28.70 24.34 -17.54
CA GLN A 104 -28.56 24.86 -16.17
C GLN A 104 -27.27 24.39 -15.51
N ARG A 105 -26.88 23.11 -15.65
CA ARG A 105 -25.60 22.60 -15.15
C ARG A 105 -24.40 23.32 -15.77
N ARG A 106 -24.41 23.54 -17.09
CA ARG A 106 -23.35 24.29 -17.79
C ARG A 106 -23.26 25.73 -17.30
N ARG A 107 -24.40 26.40 -17.09
CA ARG A 107 -24.46 27.77 -16.56
C ARG A 107 -23.90 27.84 -15.15
N LYS A 108 -24.33 26.94 -14.25
CA LYS A 108 -23.79 26.83 -12.88
C LYS A 108 -22.27 26.62 -12.88
N ALA A 109 -21.75 25.71 -13.71
CA ALA A 109 -20.31 25.49 -13.81
C ALA A 109 -19.55 26.76 -14.26
N ALA A 110 -20.07 27.46 -15.28
CA ALA A 110 -19.48 28.72 -15.74
C ALA A 110 -19.53 29.82 -14.66
N ASP A 111 -20.63 29.90 -13.90
CA ASP A 111 -20.76 30.84 -12.80
C ASP A 111 -19.79 30.51 -11.64
N THR A 112 -19.59 29.22 -11.32
CA THR A 112 -18.58 28.78 -10.33
C THR A 112 -17.16 29.16 -10.74
N ILE A 113 -16.80 28.93 -12.02
CA ILE A 113 -15.47 29.31 -12.54
C ILE A 113 -15.30 30.83 -12.48
N ARG A 114 -16.31 31.60 -12.90
CA ARG A 114 -16.27 33.07 -12.81
C ARG A 114 -16.16 33.55 -11.36
N ARG A 115 -16.86 32.92 -10.42
CA ARG A 115 -16.75 33.23 -8.98
C ARG A 115 -15.33 32.98 -8.46
N PHE A 116 -14.71 31.85 -8.84
CA PHE A 116 -13.33 31.56 -8.48
C PHE A 116 -12.34 32.59 -9.01
N ILE A 117 -12.45 32.95 -10.31
CA ILE A 117 -11.56 33.94 -10.94
C ILE A 117 -11.74 35.32 -10.31
N ARG A 118 -12.99 35.75 -10.07
CA ARG A 118 -13.26 37.00 -9.37
C ARG A 118 -12.61 37.00 -7.99
N GLY A 119 -12.78 35.93 -7.22
CA GLY A 119 -12.15 35.82 -5.90
C GLY A 119 -10.62 35.85 -5.95
N PHE A 120 -9.99 35.28 -6.99
CA PHE A 120 -8.55 35.38 -7.21
C PHE A 120 -8.09 36.83 -7.50
N ILE A 121 -8.87 37.59 -8.26
CA ILE A 121 -8.59 39.01 -8.53
C ILE A 121 -8.63 39.80 -7.22
N TYR A 122 -9.66 39.58 -6.39
CA TYR A 122 -9.86 40.23 -5.08
C TYR A 122 -9.13 39.54 -3.91
N ARG A 123 -8.06 38.78 -4.16
CA ARG A 123 -7.39 37.96 -3.14
C ARG A 123 -6.66 38.74 -2.04
N HIS A 124 -6.34 40.00 -2.32
CA HIS A 124 -5.62 40.89 -1.39
C HIS A 124 -6.56 41.77 -0.57
N GLU A 125 -7.84 41.77 -0.90
CA GLU A 125 -8.87 42.46 -0.14
C GLU A 125 -9.28 41.64 1.09
N GLU A 126 -9.92 42.30 2.04
CA GLU A 126 -10.57 41.62 3.16
C GLU A 126 -11.64 40.63 2.67
N ARG A 127 -12.04 39.70 3.55
CA ARG A 127 -13.01 38.67 3.18
C ARG A 127 -14.35 39.32 2.82
N CYS A 128 -14.78 39.12 1.57
CA CYS A 128 -16.02 39.60 1.00
C CYS A 128 -16.76 38.48 0.23
N PRO A 129 -18.04 38.66 -0.13
CA PRO A 129 -18.80 37.65 -0.89
C PRO A 129 -18.15 37.22 -2.22
N GLU A 130 -17.36 38.11 -2.83
CA GLU A 130 -16.65 37.91 -4.09
C GLU A 130 -15.43 36.99 -3.93
N ASN A 131 -14.66 37.14 -2.85
CA ASN A 131 -13.41 36.38 -2.63
C ASN A 131 -13.54 35.19 -1.68
N GLU A 132 -14.62 35.11 -0.90
CA GLU A 132 -14.88 34.05 0.08
C GLU A 132 -14.64 32.64 -0.49
N TYR A 133 -15.20 32.35 -1.66
CA TYR A 133 -15.08 31.02 -2.29
C TYR A 133 -13.62 30.68 -2.64
N PHE A 134 -12.85 31.65 -3.13
CA PHE A 134 -11.45 31.46 -3.47
C PHE A 134 -10.60 31.26 -2.21
N LEU A 135 -10.78 32.11 -1.20
CA LEU A 135 -10.04 32.03 0.06
C LEU A 135 -10.28 30.69 0.78
N ASP A 136 -11.52 30.23 0.83
CA ASP A 136 -11.87 28.94 1.44
C ASP A 136 -11.30 27.77 0.65
N TYR A 137 -11.33 27.85 -0.69
CA TYR A 137 -10.67 26.86 -1.53
C TYR A 137 -9.16 26.79 -1.28
N VAL A 138 -8.45 27.93 -1.20
CA VAL A 138 -7.00 27.96 -0.97
C VAL A 138 -6.67 27.34 0.40
N ARG A 139 -7.44 27.68 1.44
CA ARG A 139 -7.31 27.09 2.78
C ARG A 139 -7.52 25.58 2.76
N TYR A 140 -8.62 25.12 2.17
CA TYR A 140 -8.96 23.70 2.05
C TYR A 140 -7.90 22.94 1.25
N SER A 141 -7.53 23.45 0.07
CA SER A 141 -6.57 22.83 -0.83
C SER A 141 -5.19 22.71 -0.19
N PHE A 142 -4.74 23.75 0.54
CA PHE A 142 -3.51 23.70 1.31
C PHE A 142 -3.54 22.61 2.38
N LEU A 143 -4.59 22.56 3.21
CA LEU A 143 -4.69 21.55 4.28
C LEU A 143 -4.77 20.13 3.73
N MET A 144 -5.51 19.91 2.64
CA MET A 144 -5.61 18.60 2.00
C MET A 144 -4.30 18.17 1.33
N SER A 145 -3.60 19.10 0.69
CA SER A 145 -2.27 18.85 0.11
C SER A 145 -1.26 18.53 1.20
N LEU A 146 -1.29 19.29 2.31
CA LEU A 146 -0.42 19.07 3.46
C LEU A 146 -0.66 17.69 4.08
N HIS A 147 -1.91 17.33 4.34
CA HIS A 147 -2.27 16.01 4.88
C HIS A 147 -1.72 14.84 4.05
N LYS A 148 -1.75 14.96 2.71
CA LYS A 148 -1.22 13.93 1.81
C LYS A 148 0.31 13.84 1.81
N ASN A 149 0.98 14.95 2.12
CA ASN A 149 2.43 15.11 2.02
C ASN A 149 3.07 15.39 3.38
N LEU A 150 2.51 14.83 4.47
CA LEU A 150 3.11 14.94 5.79
C LEU A 150 4.44 14.18 5.85
N PRO A 151 5.45 14.69 6.59
CA PRO A 151 6.68 13.96 6.83
C PRO A 151 6.40 12.59 7.45
N LYS A 152 7.12 11.57 7.01
CA LYS A 152 6.89 10.18 7.48
C LYS A 152 7.67 9.82 8.74
N SER A 153 8.71 10.59 9.05
CA SER A 153 9.58 10.34 10.20
C SER A 153 10.12 11.64 10.79
N VAL A 154 10.62 11.59 12.02
CA VAL A 154 11.26 12.74 12.70
C VAL A 154 12.48 13.26 11.92
N LEU A 155 13.16 12.39 11.16
CA LEU A 155 14.31 12.76 10.35
C LEU A 155 13.93 13.37 9.00
N ASP A 156 12.68 13.21 8.58
CA ASP A 156 12.17 13.78 7.34
C ASP A 156 11.90 15.27 7.54
N LYS A 157 12.77 16.09 6.95
CA LYS A 157 12.67 17.55 7.01
C LYS A 157 11.87 18.14 5.84
N SER A 158 11.35 17.29 4.95
CA SER A 158 10.56 17.75 3.81
C SER A 158 9.29 18.45 4.30
N TRP A 159 8.92 19.54 3.64
CA TRP A 159 7.68 20.25 3.93
C TRP A 159 7.17 20.91 2.66
N PRO A 160 5.88 20.77 2.32
CA PRO A 160 5.35 21.32 1.08
C PRO A 160 5.39 22.86 1.09
N THR A 161 5.63 23.45 -0.09
CA THR A 161 5.62 24.90 -0.25
C THR A 161 4.20 25.44 -0.07
N PRO A 162 3.96 26.34 0.91
CA PRO A 162 2.63 26.87 1.17
C PRO A 162 2.26 28.00 0.19
N PRO A 163 0.95 28.27 0.00
CA PRO A 163 0.50 29.51 -0.62
C PRO A 163 0.99 30.73 0.16
N ALA A 164 1.29 31.84 -0.54
CA ALA A 164 1.87 33.05 0.07
C ALA A 164 1.09 33.56 1.30
N ALA A 165 -0.25 33.57 1.22
CA ALA A 165 -1.13 34.00 2.30
C ALA A 165 -1.14 33.08 3.53
N LEU A 166 -0.64 31.84 3.40
CA LEU A 166 -0.69 30.80 4.44
C LEU A 166 0.72 30.41 4.93
N THR A 167 1.74 31.20 4.60
CA THR A 167 3.13 30.96 5.02
C THR A 167 3.28 30.89 6.55
N GLU A 168 2.68 31.83 7.28
CA GLU A 168 2.70 31.84 8.74
C GLU A 168 2.00 30.60 9.33
N ALA A 169 0.81 30.27 8.81
CA ALA A 169 0.05 29.11 9.24
C ALA A 169 0.82 27.81 8.97
N SER A 170 1.47 27.71 7.82
CA SER A 170 2.31 26.57 7.44
C SER A 170 3.46 26.36 8.41
N GLU A 171 4.17 27.42 8.80
CA GLU A 171 5.30 27.31 9.74
C GLU A 171 4.84 26.92 11.15
N ARG A 172 3.65 27.39 11.58
CA ARG A 172 3.03 26.93 12.84
C ARG A 172 2.67 25.45 12.78
N LEU A 173 2.02 25.01 11.70
CA LEU A 173 1.66 23.60 11.50
C LEU A 173 2.89 22.70 11.42
N ARG A 174 3.97 23.16 10.78
CA ARG A 174 5.24 22.43 10.69
C ARG A 174 5.83 22.16 12.07
N ARG A 175 5.92 23.19 12.92
CA ARG A 175 6.41 23.05 14.29
C ARG A 175 5.55 22.10 15.12
N MET A 176 4.22 22.26 15.02
CA MET A 176 3.27 21.39 15.72
C MET A 176 3.37 19.92 15.25
N CYS A 177 3.52 19.69 13.94
CA CYS A 177 3.71 18.36 13.36
C CYS A 177 4.99 17.70 13.89
N MET A 178 6.12 18.42 13.88
CA MET A 178 7.39 17.92 14.40
C MET A 178 7.30 17.59 15.90
N GLN A 179 6.74 18.49 16.71
CA GLN A 179 6.54 18.24 18.14
C GLN A 179 5.67 17.01 18.38
N ASN A 180 4.56 16.88 17.65
CA ASN A 180 3.67 15.73 17.77
C ASN A 180 4.36 14.42 17.37
N MET A 181 5.16 14.42 16.29
CA MET A 181 5.93 13.25 15.87
C MET A 181 6.97 12.85 16.93
N VAL A 182 7.72 13.81 17.47
CA VAL A 182 8.72 13.58 18.52
C VAL A 182 8.04 13.03 19.78
N TRP A 183 6.97 13.67 20.25
CA TRP A 183 6.23 13.19 21.41
C TRP A 183 5.63 11.80 21.20
N SER A 184 5.05 11.54 20.03
CA SER A 184 4.49 10.23 19.71
C SER A 184 5.58 9.16 19.67
N TYR A 185 6.75 9.47 19.10
CA TYR A 185 7.89 8.57 19.07
C TYR A 185 8.40 8.28 20.50
N CYS A 186 8.72 9.32 21.27
CA CYS A 186 9.25 9.18 22.62
C CYS A 186 8.29 8.48 23.59
N LYS A 187 6.97 8.73 23.47
CA LYS A 187 5.96 8.06 24.31
C LYS A 187 5.70 6.60 23.91
N LYS A 188 5.92 6.24 22.64
CA LYS A 188 5.65 4.88 22.14
C LYS A 188 6.80 3.90 22.42
N ILE A 189 8.01 4.39 22.64
CA ILE A 189 9.19 3.56 22.86
C ILE A 189 9.15 2.90 24.25
N SER A 190 9.34 1.59 24.29
CA SER A 190 9.54 0.85 25.54
C SER A 190 10.92 1.13 26.15
N PRO A 191 11.09 1.06 27.48
CA PRO A 191 12.38 1.29 28.13
C PRO A 191 13.47 0.31 27.65
N GLU A 192 13.11 -0.93 27.37
CA GLU A 192 14.02 -1.95 26.82
C GLU A 192 14.52 -1.56 25.43
N TRP A 193 13.62 -1.10 24.56
CA TRP A 193 13.98 -0.67 23.20
C TRP A 193 14.81 0.61 23.21
N LYS A 194 14.51 1.53 24.14
CA LYS A 194 15.34 2.72 24.38
C LYS A 194 16.77 2.31 24.74
N HIS A 195 16.93 1.40 25.69
CA HIS A 195 18.25 0.91 26.10
C HIS A 195 18.99 0.23 24.94
N GLN A 196 18.30 -0.59 24.16
CA GLN A 196 18.85 -1.23 22.97
C GLN A 196 19.35 -0.21 21.93
N MET A 197 18.60 0.87 21.72
CA MET A 197 18.96 1.95 20.80
C MET A 197 20.14 2.79 21.31
N GLU A 198 20.19 3.09 22.61
CA GLU A 198 21.32 3.79 23.25
C GLU A 198 22.62 2.99 23.08
N GLN A 199 22.59 1.67 23.33
CA GLN A 199 23.75 0.81 23.11
C GLN A 199 24.19 0.80 21.64
N LYS A 200 23.24 0.74 20.70
CA LYS A 200 23.51 0.76 19.25
C LYS A 200 24.02 2.12 18.77
N MET A 201 23.57 3.22 19.37
CA MET A 201 24.09 4.56 19.11
C MET A 201 25.57 4.65 19.51
N ILE A 202 25.92 4.20 20.72
CA ILE A 202 27.31 4.13 21.19
C ILE A 202 28.15 3.23 20.26
N ALA A 203 27.59 2.09 19.84
CA ALA A 203 28.23 1.22 18.84
C ALA A 203 28.51 1.96 17.53
N SER A 204 27.56 2.77 17.05
CA SER A 204 27.73 3.58 15.85
C SER A 204 28.82 4.63 16.02
N GLU A 205 28.87 5.30 17.17
CA GLU A 205 29.88 6.34 17.42
C GLU A 205 31.31 5.77 17.44
N ILE A 206 31.46 4.58 18.00
CA ILE A 206 32.76 3.91 18.09
C ILE A 206 33.17 3.32 16.73
N PHE A 207 32.29 2.56 16.05
CA PHE A 207 32.70 1.66 14.96
C PHE A 207 32.24 2.05 13.56
N LYS A 208 31.26 2.94 13.41
CA LYS A 208 30.74 3.33 12.10
C LYS A 208 31.86 3.93 11.25
N ASP A 209 31.98 3.44 10.02
CA ASP A 209 32.99 3.83 9.02
C ASP A 209 34.45 3.59 9.44
N LYS A 210 34.70 2.95 10.60
CA LYS A 210 36.05 2.64 11.12
C LYS A 210 36.36 1.14 11.14
N LYS A 211 35.34 0.28 11.21
CA LYS A 211 35.50 -1.19 11.21
C LYS A 211 34.59 -1.88 10.19
N ASP A 212 35.18 -2.73 9.36
CA ASP A 212 34.52 -3.31 8.17
C ASP A 212 33.28 -4.18 8.51
N ASN A 213 33.30 -4.90 9.64
CA ASN A 213 32.18 -5.77 10.03
C ASN A 213 31.05 -5.06 10.79
N TYR A 214 31.15 -3.74 11.01
CA TYR A 214 30.14 -2.99 11.75
C TYR A 214 28.76 -3.03 11.06
N LEU A 215 28.69 -2.82 9.75
CA LEU A 215 27.42 -2.78 9.00
C LEU A 215 26.63 -4.09 9.13
N GLN A 216 27.31 -5.23 9.12
CA GLN A 216 26.69 -6.55 9.31
C GLN A 216 26.18 -6.78 10.74
N SER A 217 26.76 -6.06 11.71
CA SER A 217 26.34 -6.13 13.12
C SER A 217 25.09 -5.30 13.41
N VAL A 218 24.78 -4.27 12.60
CA VAL A 218 23.63 -3.36 12.81
C VAL A 218 22.31 -4.10 12.97
N PRO A 219 21.88 -5.00 12.05
CA PRO A 219 20.59 -5.68 12.17
C PRO A 219 20.51 -6.70 13.31
N LYS A 220 21.66 -7.16 13.85
CA LYS A 220 21.70 -8.13 14.95
C LYS A 220 21.51 -7.41 16.28
N LEU A 221 20.42 -7.69 16.99
CA LEU A 221 20.15 -7.09 18.30
C LEU A 221 21.19 -7.54 19.34
N PHE A 222 21.46 -6.63 20.29
CA PHE A 222 22.28 -6.97 21.46
C PHE A 222 21.39 -7.70 22.46
N VAL A 223 21.97 -8.68 23.15
CA VAL A 223 21.24 -9.52 24.12
C VAL A 223 21.85 -9.35 25.50
N ASN A 224 21.09 -9.63 26.56
CA ASN A 224 21.57 -9.46 27.93
C ASN A 224 22.75 -10.38 28.27
N THR A 225 22.75 -11.62 27.78
CA THR A 225 23.83 -12.60 27.97
C THR A 225 23.88 -13.54 26.75
N ARG A 226 25.07 -13.90 26.28
CA ARG A 226 25.31 -14.86 25.17
C ARG A 226 25.67 -16.28 25.67
N LEU A 227 25.80 -16.45 26.98
CA LEU A 227 25.93 -17.74 27.65
C LEU A 227 24.57 -18.10 28.26
N ASP A 228 24.17 -19.35 28.11
CA ASP A 228 22.96 -19.86 28.74
C ASP A 228 23.21 -20.09 30.24
N GLY A 229 22.15 -20.04 31.06
CA GLY A 229 22.27 -20.12 32.53
C GLY A 229 22.91 -21.41 33.05
N GLU A 230 22.86 -22.49 32.25
CA GLU A 230 23.51 -23.76 32.57
C GLU A 230 25.02 -23.77 32.24
N ASP A 231 25.46 -22.94 31.28
CA ASP A 231 26.88 -22.84 30.89
C ASP A 231 27.71 -22.05 31.91
N ILE A 232 27.06 -21.23 32.72
CA ILE A 232 27.72 -20.45 33.76
C ILE A 232 27.83 -21.30 35.01
N ASN A 233 29.04 -21.80 35.26
CA ASN A 233 29.30 -22.64 36.42
C ASN A 233 28.93 -21.89 37.72
N PRO A 234 28.10 -22.47 38.61
CA PRO A 234 27.62 -21.81 39.83
C PRO A 234 28.76 -21.38 40.76
N LYS A 235 29.93 -22.04 40.70
CA LYS A 235 31.12 -21.63 41.45
C LYS A 235 31.65 -20.26 41.03
N VAL A 236 31.48 -19.89 39.76
CA VAL A 236 31.86 -18.56 39.26
C VAL A 236 30.90 -17.52 39.81
N VAL A 237 29.60 -17.77 39.76
CA VAL A 237 28.57 -16.88 40.34
C VAL A 237 28.79 -16.70 41.84
N GLN A 238 29.11 -17.78 42.56
CA GLN A 238 29.45 -17.72 43.99
C GLN A 238 30.74 -16.91 44.25
N ALA A 239 31.75 -17.03 43.38
CA ALA A 239 32.99 -16.28 43.47
C ALA A 239 32.84 -14.78 43.11
N LEU A 240 31.81 -14.42 42.34
CA LEU A 240 31.45 -13.01 42.09
C LEU A 240 30.83 -12.34 43.34
N GLY A 241 30.36 -13.12 44.31
CA GLY A 241 29.86 -12.62 45.59
C GLY A 241 28.65 -11.68 45.41
N SER A 242 28.82 -10.40 45.75
CA SER A 242 27.79 -9.37 45.69
C SER A 242 27.70 -8.65 44.33
N GLU A 243 28.65 -8.88 43.41
CA GLU A 243 28.65 -8.21 42.12
C GLU A 243 27.65 -8.86 41.15
N LYS A 244 26.66 -8.08 40.70
CA LYS A 244 25.71 -8.53 39.68
C LYS A 244 26.37 -8.58 38.32
N MET A 245 26.29 -9.74 37.67
CA MET A 245 26.70 -9.92 36.28
C MET A 245 25.77 -9.15 35.34
N LYS A 246 26.34 -8.32 34.45
CA LYS A 246 25.60 -7.54 33.46
C LYS A 246 25.60 -8.17 32.07
N TYR A 247 26.67 -8.89 31.72
CA TYR A 247 26.81 -9.54 30.42
C TYR A 247 27.82 -10.68 30.52
N ALA A 248 27.61 -11.74 29.75
CA ALA A 248 28.57 -12.81 29.58
C ALA A 248 28.62 -13.29 28.14
N VAL A 249 29.81 -13.68 27.70
CA VAL A 249 30.07 -14.11 26.33
C VAL A 249 31.20 -15.13 26.27
N PRO A 250 31.10 -16.18 25.44
CA PRO A 250 32.23 -17.07 25.19
C PRO A 250 33.29 -16.33 24.37
N VAL A 251 34.55 -16.47 24.77
CA VAL A 251 35.69 -15.85 24.09
C VAL A 251 36.83 -16.85 23.96
N THR A 252 37.62 -16.72 22.90
CA THR A 252 38.87 -17.46 22.76
C THR A 252 40.03 -16.57 23.21
N LYS A 253 40.72 -16.97 24.27
CA LYS A 253 41.92 -16.29 24.77
C LYS A 253 43.15 -16.83 24.07
N TYR A 254 44.02 -15.94 23.60
CA TYR A 254 45.32 -16.30 23.04
C TYR A 254 46.41 -16.14 24.10
N ASP A 255 47.15 -17.22 24.35
CA ASP A 255 48.25 -17.19 25.31
C ASP A 255 49.38 -16.27 24.86
N ARG A 256 49.94 -15.51 25.81
CA ARG A 256 51.09 -14.63 25.58
C ARG A 256 52.33 -15.38 25.07
N LYS A 257 52.48 -16.65 25.47
CA LYS A 257 53.55 -17.54 25.01
C LYS A 257 52.97 -18.51 24.00
N GLY A 258 53.31 -18.29 22.73
CA GLY A 258 52.97 -19.21 21.64
C GLY A 258 51.56 -19.08 21.04
N TYR A 259 50.75 -18.11 21.49
CA TYR A 259 49.45 -17.78 20.92
C TYR A 259 48.51 -18.98 20.76
N LYS A 260 48.55 -19.91 21.72
CA LYS A 260 47.64 -21.06 21.70
C LYS A 260 46.22 -20.59 22.06
N PRO A 261 45.19 -20.95 21.27
CA PRO A 261 43.81 -20.61 21.57
C PRO A 261 43.32 -21.41 22.77
N ARG A 262 42.63 -20.75 23.70
CA ARG A 262 41.96 -21.37 24.85
C ARG A 262 40.56 -20.82 25.01
N SER A 263 39.57 -21.71 25.07
CA SER A 263 38.17 -21.30 25.31
C SER A 263 38.02 -20.75 26.73
N ARG A 264 37.44 -19.56 26.88
CA ARG A 264 37.23 -18.85 28.14
C ARG A 264 35.85 -18.19 28.13
N GLN A 265 35.35 -17.87 29.30
CA GLN A 265 34.15 -17.04 29.46
C GLN A 265 34.58 -15.65 29.89
N LEU A 266 34.07 -14.62 29.21
CA LEU A 266 34.23 -13.23 29.59
C LEU A 266 32.94 -12.75 30.26
N LEU A 267 33.05 -12.32 31.50
CA LEU A 267 31.96 -11.87 32.37
C LEU A 267 32.17 -10.39 32.66
N LEU A 268 31.15 -9.57 32.42
CA LEU A 268 31.18 -8.14 32.73
C LEU A 268 30.32 -7.88 33.96
N THR A 269 30.91 -7.26 34.97
CA THR A 269 30.22 -6.76 36.17
C THR A 269 30.13 -5.24 36.10
N SER A 270 29.58 -4.62 37.15
CA SER A 270 29.56 -3.16 37.29
C SER A 270 30.95 -2.55 37.42
N ASN A 271 31.93 -3.29 37.96
CA ASN A 271 33.24 -2.73 38.35
C ASN A 271 34.41 -3.39 37.63
N SER A 272 34.24 -4.60 37.11
CA SER A 272 35.33 -5.37 36.52
C SER A 272 34.92 -6.28 35.37
N ALA A 273 35.87 -6.57 34.49
CA ALA A 273 35.79 -7.62 33.49
C ALA A 273 36.56 -8.85 33.96
N ILE A 274 35.88 -9.98 34.05
CA ILE A 274 36.41 -11.22 34.63
C ILE A 274 36.51 -12.28 33.55
N ILE A 275 37.66 -12.96 33.49
CA ILE A 275 37.91 -14.08 32.59
C ILE A 275 37.91 -15.36 33.40
N ALA A 276 36.98 -16.27 33.10
CA ALA A 276 36.77 -17.52 33.80
C ALA A 276 37.01 -18.76 32.91
N GLU A 277 37.31 -19.89 33.56
CA GLU A 277 37.45 -21.23 32.96
C GLU A 277 36.97 -22.27 33.97
N GLU A 278 35.99 -23.10 33.61
CA GLU A 278 35.56 -24.29 34.37
C GLU A 278 35.43 -24.07 35.89
N GLY A 279 34.79 -22.97 36.31
CA GLY A 279 34.59 -22.67 37.73
C GLY A 279 35.71 -21.88 38.43
N LYS A 280 36.82 -21.57 37.75
CA LYS A 280 37.95 -20.80 38.30
C LYS A 280 38.06 -19.42 37.64
N LEU A 281 38.19 -18.39 38.47
CA LEU A 281 38.51 -17.04 38.03
C LEU A 281 39.99 -16.96 37.65
N LYS A 282 40.30 -16.79 36.36
CA LYS A 282 41.67 -16.77 35.86
C LYS A 282 42.27 -15.37 35.91
N GLN A 283 41.48 -14.34 35.64
CA GLN A 283 41.93 -12.95 35.65
C GLN A 283 40.74 -12.03 35.90
N CYS A 284 40.89 -11.07 36.80
CA CYS A 284 39.93 -10.01 37.05
C CYS A 284 40.59 -8.69 36.65
N ILE A 285 39.93 -7.91 35.79
CA ILE A 285 40.41 -6.63 35.28
C ILE A 285 39.45 -5.57 35.80
N ASN A 286 39.88 -4.79 36.78
CA ASN A 286 39.10 -3.66 37.26
C ASN A 286 39.05 -2.58 36.17
N TYR A 287 37.88 -1.99 35.93
CA TYR A 287 37.71 -0.95 34.91
C TYR A 287 38.57 0.30 35.19
N GLY A 288 38.87 0.60 36.46
CA GLY A 288 39.80 1.68 36.82
C GLY A 288 41.20 1.46 36.24
N ALA A 289 41.68 0.22 36.25
CA ALA A 289 43.01 -0.15 35.73
C ALA A 289 43.05 -0.29 34.20
N LEU A 290 41.92 -0.53 33.52
CA LEU A 290 41.88 -0.73 32.07
C LEU A 290 42.29 0.55 31.30
N LYS A 291 43.48 0.63 30.70
CA LYS A 291 43.90 1.85 29.96
C LYS A 291 43.04 2.12 28.72
N GLY A 292 42.60 1.06 28.05
CA GLY A 292 41.81 1.16 26.83
C GLY A 292 41.68 -0.20 26.15
N VAL A 293 41.05 -0.20 24.98
CA VAL A 293 40.86 -1.40 24.17
C VAL A 293 41.32 -1.13 22.74
N SER A 294 42.12 -2.02 22.18
CA SER A 294 42.54 -1.91 20.78
C SER A 294 41.91 -2.99 19.92
N VAL A 295 41.49 -2.60 18.72
CA VAL A 295 40.78 -3.45 17.75
C VAL A 295 41.33 -3.17 16.37
N SER A 296 41.29 -4.15 15.48
CA SER A 296 41.64 -3.92 14.07
C SER A 296 40.48 -3.25 13.31
N SER A 297 40.79 -2.55 12.21
CA SER A 297 39.80 -2.01 11.28
C SER A 297 39.12 -3.06 10.40
N LEU A 298 39.66 -4.29 10.34
CA LEU A 298 39.17 -5.34 9.45
C LEU A 298 37.93 -6.04 10.03
N SER A 299 37.39 -6.98 9.27
CA SER A 299 36.27 -7.86 9.60
C SER A 299 36.59 -8.98 10.59
N ASP A 300 37.62 -8.79 11.42
CA ASP A 300 38.09 -9.80 12.37
C ASP A 300 37.29 -9.83 13.69
N GLY A 301 37.53 -10.89 14.44
CA GLY A 301 36.93 -11.19 15.74
C GLY A 301 37.75 -10.74 16.96
N LEU A 302 38.93 -10.13 16.78
CA LEU A 302 39.97 -10.02 17.80
C LEU A 302 40.02 -8.62 18.43
N PHE A 303 40.29 -8.56 19.72
CA PHE A 303 40.52 -7.32 20.46
C PHE A 303 41.50 -7.52 21.61
N VAL A 304 42.12 -6.41 22.04
CA VAL A 304 43.12 -6.39 23.11
C VAL A 304 42.66 -5.47 24.23
N LEU A 305 42.60 -6.00 25.45
CA LEU A 305 42.36 -5.21 26.66
C LEU A 305 43.71 -4.76 27.23
N HIS A 306 43.94 -3.45 27.29
CA HIS A 306 45.19 -2.89 27.81
C HIS A 306 45.12 -2.69 29.32
N VAL A 307 45.96 -3.40 30.06
CA VAL A 307 46.00 -3.38 31.52
C VAL A 307 47.44 -3.11 31.96
N PRO A 308 47.69 -2.07 32.78
CA PRO A 308 49.02 -1.79 33.30
C PRO A 308 49.56 -3.02 34.05
N ALA A 309 50.82 -3.32 33.80
CA ALA A 309 51.55 -4.35 34.52
C ALA A 309 52.61 -3.65 35.38
N ASP A 310 52.19 -3.06 36.49
CA ASP A 310 53.10 -2.30 37.36
C ASP A 310 53.91 -3.25 38.29
N ASP A 311 53.47 -4.51 38.43
CA ASP A 311 54.17 -5.55 39.22
C ASP A 311 54.32 -6.87 38.44
N ASN A 312 55.46 -7.56 38.63
CA ASN A 312 55.76 -8.89 38.06
C ASN A 312 54.73 -9.99 38.42
N LYS A 313 53.81 -9.73 39.36
CA LYS A 313 52.72 -10.64 39.75
C LYS A 313 51.40 -10.33 39.02
N GLN A 314 51.22 -9.14 38.47
CA GLN A 314 49.97 -8.76 37.82
C GLN A 314 49.95 -9.17 36.34
N LYS A 315 48.80 -9.68 35.89
CA LYS A 315 48.63 -10.09 34.50
C LYS A 315 48.32 -8.83 33.67
N GLY A 316 49.28 -8.41 32.83
CA GLY A 316 49.12 -7.29 31.86
C GLY A 316 48.08 -7.53 30.76
N ASP A 317 48.34 -7.03 29.56
CA ASP A 317 47.37 -7.04 28.44
C ASP A 317 46.86 -8.44 28.10
N VAL A 318 45.63 -8.49 27.59
CA VAL A 318 44.93 -9.73 27.23
C VAL A 318 44.39 -9.63 25.82
N VAL A 319 44.72 -10.62 24.99
CA VAL A 319 44.22 -10.78 23.63
C VAL A 319 43.06 -11.79 23.66
N LEU A 320 41.88 -11.35 23.21
CA LEU A 320 40.64 -12.12 23.19
C LEU A 320 39.99 -12.04 21.81
N GLN A 321 39.32 -13.13 21.42
CA GLN A 321 38.47 -13.18 20.25
C GLN A 321 37.04 -13.47 20.66
N SER A 322 36.07 -12.79 20.06
CA SER A 322 34.65 -13.06 20.22
C SER A 322 33.95 -13.06 18.87
N ASP A 323 32.92 -13.89 18.71
CA ASP A 323 32.07 -13.86 17.51
C ASP A 323 31.11 -12.65 17.51
N HIS A 324 30.92 -12.02 18.68
CA HIS A 324 30.04 -10.88 18.88
C HIS A 324 30.82 -9.58 19.19
N VAL A 325 31.99 -9.37 18.58
CA VAL A 325 32.93 -8.27 18.90
C VAL A 325 32.28 -6.91 19.13
N ILE A 326 31.41 -6.46 18.21
CA ILE A 326 30.80 -5.14 18.33
C ILE A 326 29.92 -5.05 19.58
N GLU A 327 29.18 -6.11 19.91
CA GLU A 327 28.36 -6.18 21.12
C GLU A 327 29.23 -6.26 22.38
N THR A 328 30.28 -7.09 22.38
CA THR A 328 31.13 -7.26 23.56
C THR A 328 31.88 -5.98 23.89
N LEU A 329 32.46 -5.34 22.87
CA LEU A 329 33.25 -4.12 23.04
C LEU A 329 32.40 -2.93 23.44
N THR A 330 31.21 -2.77 22.87
CA THR A 330 30.30 -1.69 23.27
C THR A 330 29.86 -1.87 24.71
N LYS A 331 29.55 -3.10 25.13
CA LYS A 331 29.22 -3.38 26.53
C LYS A 331 30.39 -3.16 27.49
N ILE A 332 31.61 -3.52 27.10
CA ILE A 332 32.82 -3.19 27.87
C ILE A 332 32.98 -1.68 27.99
N ALA A 333 32.84 -0.94 26.88
CA ALA A 333 32.97 0.51 26.84
C ALA A 333 31.99 1.22 27.77
N ILE A 334 30.73 0.76 27.77
CA ILE A 334 29.65 1.27 28.61
C ILE A 334 29.90 0.93 30.09
N CYS A 335 30.29 -0.31 30.40
CA CYS A 335 30.53 -0.71 31.79
C CYS A 335 31.79 -0.06 32.39
N ALA A 336 32.82 0.16 31.56
CA ALA A 336 34.09 0.74 31.97
C ALA A 336 34.15 2.27 31.87
N ASP A 337 33.08 2.90 31.37
CA ASP A 337 33.02 4.34 31.04
C ASP A 337 34.22 4.84 30.20
N LYS A 338 34.61 4.03 29.22
CA LYS A 338 35.83 4.20 28.40
C LYS A 338 35.54 4.19 26.90
N ILE A 339 34.46 4.87 26.51
CA ILE A 339 34.00 4.98 25.11
C ILE A 339 35.09 5.60 24.22
N ASN A 340 35.77 6.64 24.72
CA ASN A 340 36.82 7.35 23.98
C ASN A 340 38.19 6.64 24.00
N SER A 341 38.32 5.53 24.71
CA SER A 341 39.58 4.79 24.86
C SER A 341 39.64 3.53 23.99
N ILE A 342 38.78 3.44 22.96
CA ILE A 342 38.79 2.37 21.98
C ILE A 342 39.60 2.83 20.76
N ASN A 343 40.76 2.22 20.57
CA ASN A 343 41.65 2.49 19.46
C ASN A 343 41.38 1.49 18.33
N ILE A 344 41.05 2.00 17.15
CA ILE A 344 40.88 1.18 15.95
C ILE A 344 42.12 1.38 15.07
N ASN A 345 42.96 0.35 15.00
CA ASN A 345 44.24 0.42 14.33
C ASN A 345 44.17 -0.23 12.93
N GLN A 346 44.79 0.42 11.95
CA GLN A 346 45.04 -0.15 10.63
C GLN A 346 46.43 -0.79 10.64
N GLY A 347 46.53 -2.07 10.28
CA GLY A 347 47.81 -2.79 10.18
C GLY A 347 48.14 -3.60 11.42
N SER A 348 48.70 -3.00 12.47
CA SER A 348 49.15 -3.76 13.65
C SER A 348 48.77 -3.15 15.00
N ILE A 349 48.63 -4.03 16.01
CA ILE A 349 48.36 -3.68 17.40
C ILE A 349 49.51 -4.16 18.27
N LYS A 350 50.03 -3.26 19.09
CA LYS A 350 51.05 -3.55 20.10
C LYS A 350 50.38 -3.80 21.45
N PHE A 351 50.84 -4.81 22.17
CA PHE A 351 50.33 -5.11 23.51
C PHE A 351 51.45 -5.56 24.44
N MET A 352 51.31 -5.24 25.72
CA MET A 352 52.30 -5.54 26.76
C MET A 352 51.99 -6.89 27.41
N GLY A 353 52.88 -7.87 27.20
CA GLY A 353 52.83 -9.12 27.94
C GLY A 353 53.20 -8.92 29.41
N GLY A 354 52.67 -9.77 30.31
CA GLY A 354 52.89 -9.66 31.77
C GLY A 354 54.32 -9.85 32.30
N ASN A 355 55.33 -9.92 31.43
CA ASN A 355 56.76 -9.93 31.80
C ASN A 355 57.51 -8.73 31.16
N GLY A 356 56.80 -7.69 30.73
CA GLY A 356 57.39 -6.53 30.02
C GLY A 356 57.76 -6.79 28.56
N LYS A 357 57.47 -7.99 28.00
CA LYS A 357 57.71 -8.30 26.59
C LYS A 357 56.57 -7.74 25.72
N GLU A 358 56.91 -6.87 24.79
CA GLU A 358 56.00 -6.34 23.78
C GLU A 358 55.67 -7.42 22.74
N GLY A 359 54.37 -7.66 22.52
CA GLY A 359 53.86 -8.50 21.44
C GLY A 359 53.20 -7.65 20.37
N ILE A 360 53.34 -8.07 19.11
CA ILE A 360 52.74 -7.41 17.95
C ILE A 360 51.74 -8.36 17.29
N ILE A 361 50.57 -7.82 16.94
CA ILE A 361 49.52 -8.49 16.17
C ILE A 361 49.44 -7.82 14.81
N ASP A 362 49.70 -8.56 13.75
CA ASP A 362 49.66 -8.09 12.36
C ASP A 362 48.35 -8.56 11.70
N PHE A 363 47.58 -7.61 11.17
CA PHE A 363 46.30 -7.87 10.51
C PHE A 363 46.44 -7.80 9.00
N THR A 364 46.03 -8.87 8.32
CA THR A 364 46.08 -8.99 6.86
C THR A 364 44.72 -9.40 6.31
N LEU A 365 44.44 -9.03 5.06
CA LEU A 365 43.23 -9.46 4.36
C LEU A 365 43.43 -10.84 3.74
N GLY A 366 42.43 -11.71 3.82
CA GLY A 366 42.43 -13.00 3.14
C GLY A 366 41.02 -13.56 2.91
N SER A 367 40.95 -14.85 2.56
CA SER A 367 39.70 -15.55 2.22
C SER A 367 38.96 -16.11 3.44
N GLN A 368 39.69 -16.51 4.49
CA GLN A 368 39.14 -17.10 5.72
C GLN A 368 39.74 -16.44 6.96
N LEU A 369 39.03 -16.53 8.08
CA LEU A 369 39.53 -16.08 9.37
C LEU A 369 40.56 -17.07 9.90
N LEU A 370 41.84 -16.68 9.95
CA LEU A 370 42.92 -17.50 10.48
C LEU A 370 43.76 -16.69 11.46
N VAL A 371 43.97 -17.25 12.65
CA VAL A 371 44.83 -16.66 13.69
C VAL A 371 45.98 -17.63 13.97
N ALA A 372 47.20 -17.24 13.61
CA ALA A 372 48.37 -18.09 13.74
C ALA A 372 49.62 -17.29 14.12
N LYS A 373 50.58 -17.96 14.74
CA LYS A 373 51.90 -17.36 15.00
C LYS A 373 52.71 -17.33 13.71
N ALA A 374 53.10 -16.14 13.27
CA ALA A 374 53.97 -15.96 12.10
C ALA A 374 55.43 -16.31 12.43
N LYS A 375 56.23 -16.56 11.38
CA LYS A 375 57.65 -16.95 11.51
C LYS A 375 58.51 -15.88 12.20
N ASN A 376 58.10 -14.61 12.10
CA ASN A 376 58.70 -13.46 12.79
C ASN A 376 58.38 -13.41 14.30
N GLY A 377 57.56 -14.34 14.81
CA GLY A 377 57.14 -14.38 16.22
C GLY A 377 55.91 -13.53 16.54
N HIS A 378 55.37 -12.79 15.59
CA HIS A 378 54.14 -11.98 15.74
C HIS A 378 52.90 -12.87 15.65
N LEU A 379 51.76 -12.35 16.12
CA LEU A 379 50.46 -12.96 15.90
C LEU A 379 49.89 -12.46 14.58
N SER A 380 49.80 -13.31 13.57
CA SER A 380 49.20 -12.97 12.28
C SER A 380 47.72 -13.32 12.28
N VAL A 381 46.88 -12.34 11.97
CA VAL A 381 45.43 -12.45 11.88
C VAL A 381 45.03 -12.14 10.45
N THR A 382 44.55 -13.16 9.74
CA THR A 382 43.99 -13.00 8.40
C THR A 382 42.48 -12.84 8.52
N ALA A 383 41.92 -11.72 8.07
CA ALA A 383 40.50 -11.41 8.14
C ALA A 383 39.79 -11.59 6.78
N PRO A 384 38.58 -12.16 6.75
CA PRO A 384 37.85 -12.43 5.51
C PRO A 384 37.24 -11.15 4.92
N ARG A 385 37.42 -10.88 3.62
CA ARG A 385 36.72 -9.74 2.99
C ARG A 385 35.20 -9.96 2.99
N LEU A 386 34.47 -9.03 3.60
CA LEU A 386 33.01 -9.03 3.63
C LEU A 386 32.39 -8.40 2.36
N ASN A 387 33.19 -7.65 1.59
CA ASN A 387 32.80 -7.00 0.34
C ASN A 387 33.20 -7.84 -0.88
N SER A 388 32.65 -9.05 -1.00
CA SER A 388 32.58 -9.76 -2.27
C SER A 388 31.11 -9.95 -2.64
N ARG A 389 30.43 -8.84 -2.95
CA ARG A 389 29.26 -8.77 -3.84
C ARG A 389 29.00 -7.34 -4.26
#